data_AF-A0A3Q0JD56-F1
#
_entry.id   AF-A0A3Q0JD56-F1
#
_cell.length_a   1.000
_cell.length_b   1.000
_cell.length_c   1.000
_cell.angle_alpha   90.00
_cell.angle_beta   90.00
_cell.angle_gamma   90.00
#
_symmetry.space_group_name_H-M   'P 1'
#
loop_
_entity.id
_entity.type
_entity.pdbx_description
1 polymer ?
#
loop_
_entity_poly.entity_id
_entity_poly.type
_entity_poly.pdbx_seq_one_letter_code
_entity_poly.pdbx_strand_id
1 'polypeptide(L)'
;MPDFRRRSKNVLAILSFVWLLYVLVLLGLARLEQGVKDVVIGQMMKDIEHLKIENAGLQEKIKECNSVNKKLKRKQYLSTTAENHQSVLDLPNKGGPNIQYELARKRVSKDVQELWYYVSSELTQFRTELVNKTPQLAGKLDRIIAETAEHKRSLLHVLGMLKARDSFDDWRLKESLDLSDLVQRRLEYLQNPPDCRTARKLVCELNKGCGYGCQLHHVVYCFIVAYATRRTLILDSKEWSYSRGGWEEVFQPVSKTCTSPEGVSNSGWPGKGVWLLLLK
;
A
#
# COMPACT_ATOMS: atom_id res chain seq x y z
N MET A 1 -47.22 -52.62 61.68
CA MET A 1 -46.47 -52.08 60.52
C MET A 1 -45.31 -51.16 60.97
N PRO A 2 -44.22 -51.66 61.60
CA PRO A 2 -43.12 -50.81 62.05
C PRO A 2 -41.99 -50.66 61.01
N ASP A 3 -41.90 -51.59 60.05
CA ASP A 3 -40.73 -51.77 59.18
C ASP A 3 -40.67 -50.76 58.01
N PHE A 4 -41.83 -50.31 57.50
CA PHE A 4 -41.92 -49.34 56.41
C PHE A 4 -41.48 -47.93 56.82
N ARG A 5 -41.79 -47.52 58.06
CA ARG A 5 -41.49 -46.16 58.56
C ARG A 5 -39.99 -45.96 58.80
N ARG A 6 -39.26 -47.00 59.22
CA ARG A 6 -37.81 -46.97 59.43
C ARG A 6 -37.04 -46.97 58.09
N ARG A 7 -37.48 -47.78 57.12
CA ARG A 7 -36.94 -47.74 55.74
C ARG A 7 -37.16 -46.39 55.07
N SER A 8 -38.35 -45.77 55.21
CA SER A 8 -38.61 -44.45 54.61
C SER A 8 -37.72 -43.33 55.17
N LYS A 9 -37.44 -43.35 56.48
CA LYS A 9 -36.57 -42.35 57.13
C LYS A 9 -35.12 -42.46 56.67
N ASN A 10 -34.62 -43.69 56.49
CA ASN A 10 -33.27 -43.91 55.97
C ASN A 10 -33.15 -43.49 54.51
N VAL A 11 -34.17 -43.74 53.68
CA VAL A 11 -34.21 -43.29 52.28
C VAL A 11 -34.25 -41.76 52.18
N LEU A 12 -35.07 -41.09 53.00
CA LEU A 12 -35.12 -39.62 53.08
C LEU A 12 -33.79 -39.00 53.53
N ALA A 13 -33.11 -39.62 54.50
CA ALA A 13 -31.80 -39.17 54.95
C ALA A 13 -30.74 -39.32 53.84
N ILE A 14 -30.75 -40.43 53.10
CA ILE A 14 -29.84 -40.66 51.97
C ILE A 14 -30.11 -39.65 50.85
N LEU A 15 -31.38 -39.42 50.49
CA LEU A 15 -31.74 -38.44 49.46
C LEU A 15 -31.32 -37.01 49.84
N SER A 16 -31.50 -36.63 51.11
CA SER A 16 -31.06 -35.33 51.62
C SER A 16 -29.54 -35.19 51.56
N PHE A 17 -28.79 -36.23 51.94
CA PHE A 17 -27.33 -36.23 51.87
C PHE A 17 -26.81 -36.16 50.42
N VAL A 18 -27.43 -36.91 49.50
CA VAL A 18 -27.11 -36.87 48.07
C VAL A 18 -27.40 -35.49 47.48
N TRP A 19 -28.52 -34.87 47.86
CA TRP A 19 -28.85 -33.51 47.43
C TRP A 19 -27.86 -32.47 47.96
N LEU A 20 -27.43 -32.60 49.21
CA LEU A 20 -26.47 -31.70 49.83
C LEU A 20 -25.07 -31.83 49.18
N LEU A 21 -24.65 -33.06 48.86
CA LEU A 21 -23.45 -33.31 48.06
C LEU A 21 -23.55 -32.69 46.65
N TYR A 22 -24.70 -32.85 45.99
CA TYR A 22 -24.94 -32.26 44.67
C TYR A 22 -24.83 -30.72 44.70
N VAL A 23 -25.42 -30.07 45.69
CA VAL A 23 -25.32 -28.61 45.88
C VAL A 23 -23.88 -28.18 46.15
N LEU A 24 -23.12 -28.92 46.97
CA LEU A 24 -21.71 -28.62 47.23
C LEU A 24 -20.84 -28.77 45.97
N VAL A 25 -21.09 -29.78 45.14
CA VAL A 25 -20.40 -29.96 43.85
C VAL A 25 -20.73 -28.82 42.89
N LEU A 26 -22.01 -28.41 42.78
CA LEU A 26 -22.40 -27.28 41.94
C LEU A 26 -21.76 -25.96 42.40
N LEU A 27 -21.72 -25.70 43.72
CA LEU A 27 -21.04 -24.52 44.28
C LEU A 27 -19.52 -24.56 44.02
N GLY A 28 -18.89 -25.73 44.08
CA GLY A 28 -17.48 -25.91 43.74
C GLY A 28 -17.19 -25.62 42.26
N LEU A 29 -18.01 -26.15 41.35
CA LEU A 29 -17.89 -25.90 39.91
C LEU A 29 -18.11 -24.42 39.56
N ALA A 30 -19.10 -23.76 40.19
CA ALA A 30 -19.35 -22.33 39.98
C ALA A 30 -18.17 -21.46 40.43
N ARG A 31 -17.50 -21.80 41.54
CA ARG A 31 -16.30 -21.08 42.01
C ARG A 31 -15.10 -21.27 41.09
N LEU A 32 -14.91 -22.48 40.55
CA LEU A 32 -13.84 -22.75 39.57
C LEU A 32 -14.09 -21.96 38.27
N GLU A 33 -15.33 -21.89 37.81
CA GLU A 33 -15.70 -21.12 36.62
C GLU A 33 -15.48 -19.60 36.83
N GLN A 34 -15.82 -19.07 38.00
CA GLN A 34 -15.53 -17.67 38.35
C GLN A 34 -14.03 -17.39 38.39
N GLY A 35 -13.22 -18.25 39.04
CA GLY A 35 -11.77 -18.06 39.10
C GLY A 35 -11.09 -18.06 37.71
N VAL A 36 -11.54 -18.93 36.79
CA VAL A 36 -11.04 -18.93 35.41
C VAL A 36 -11.45 -17.66 34.67
N LYS A 37 -12.70 -17.20 34.82
CA LYS A 37 -13.18 -15.95 34.23
C LYS A 37 -12.38 -14.75 34.72
N ASP A 38 -12.09 -14.66 36.02
CA ASP A 38 -11.34 -13.54 36.60
C ASP A 38 -9.89 -13.48 36.07
N VAL A 39 -9.23 -14.63 35.89
CA VAL A 39 -7.89 -14.70 35.30
C VAL A 39 -7.90 -14.27 33.83
N VAL A 40 -8.89 -14.75 33.05
CA VAL A 40 -9.03 -14.38 31.63
C VAL A 40 -9.31 -12.89 31.47
N ILE A 41 -10.19 -12.32 32.30
CA ILE A 41 -10.50 -10.89 32.30
C ILE A 41 -9.26 -10.07 32.68
N GLY A 42 -8.51 -10.50 33.70
CA GLY A 42 -7.27 -9.84 34.10
C GLY A 42 -6.21 -9.82 32.99
N GLN A 43 -6.06 -10.92 32.25
CA GLN A 43 -5.15 -10.99 31.11
C GLN A 43 -5.62 -10.09 29.96
N MET A 44 -6.91 -10.15 29.61
CA MET A 44 -7.49 -9.30 28.57
C MET A 44 -7.33 -7.80 28.88
N MET A 45 -7.48 -7.39 30.15
CA MET A 45 -7.30 -5.99 30.55
C MET A 45 -5.85 -5.53 30.37
N LYS A 46 -4.86 -6.37 30.70
CA LYS A 46 -3.45 -6.07 30.46
C LYS A 46 -3.13 -5.96 28.98
N ASP A 47 -3.68 -6.86 28.16
CA ASP A 47 -3.49 -6.85 26.71
C ASP A 47 -4.12 -5.58 26.09
N ILE A 48 -5.30 -5.16 26.57
CA ILE A 48 -5.95 -3.91 26.14
C ILE A 48 -5.09 -2.69 26.49
N GLU A 49 -4.50 -2.65 27.68
CA GLU A 49 -3.65 -1.55 28.10
C GLU A 49 -2.35 -1.49 27.27
N HIS A 50 -1.73 -2.65 27.03
CA HIS A 50 -0.56 -2.76 26.16
C HIS A 50 -0.89 -2.30 24.72
N LEU A 51 -2.00 -2.77 24.15
CA LEU A 51 -2.46 -2.36 22.82
C LEU A 51 -2.78 -0.86 22.76
N LYS A 52 -3.26 -0.26 23.84
CA LYS A 52 -3.52 1.19 23.91
C LYS A 52 -2.23 2.00 23.89
N ILE A 53 -1.20 1.55 24.61
CA ILE A 53 0.13 2.16 24.62
C ILE A 53 0.78 2.04 23.24
N GLU A 54 0.72 0.84 22.63
CA GLU A 54 1.29 0.60 21.30
C GLU A 54 0.58 1.45 20.23
N ASN A 55 -0.75 1.55 20.28
CA ASN A 55 -1.51 2.41 19.38
C ASN A 55 -1.17 3.89 19.57
N ALA A 56 -0.96 4.36 20.80
CA ALA A 56 -0.53 5.74 21.04
C ALA A 56 0.85 6.00 20.42
N GLY A 57 1.80 5.07 20.59
CA GLY A 57 3.13 5.17 19.98
C GLY A 57 3.11 5.10 18.45
N LEU A 58 2.23 4.28 17.87
CA LEU A 58 2.02 4.23 16.41
C LEU A 58 1.41 5.53 15.88
N GLN A 59 0.44 6.12 16.58
CA GLN A 59 -0.14 7.41 16.20
C GLN A 59 0.89 8.54 16.24
N GLU A 60 1.80 8.52 17.21
CA GLU A 60 2.91 9.48 17.29
C GLU A 60 3.86 9.33 16.08
N LYS A 61 4.28 8.10 15.77
CA LYS A 61 5.10 7.80 14.58
C LYS A 61 4.43 8.21 13.28
N ILE A 62 3.11 8.05 13.17
CA ILE A 62 2.33 8.50 12.01
C ILE A 62 2.36 10.04 11.90
N LYS A 63 2.18 10.76 13.02
CA LYS A 63 2.27 12.24 13.04
C LYS A 63 3.66 12.72 12.63
N GLU A 64 4.70 12.08 13.15
CA GLU A 64 6.08 12.38 12.79
C GLU A 64 6.34 12.12 11.29
N CYS A 65 5.96 10.95 10.79
CA CYS A 65 6.09 10.59 9.37
C CYS A 65 5.36 11.58 8.45
N ASN A 66 4.15 11.99 8.83
CA ASN A 66 3.38 13.00 8.09
C ASN A 66 4.07 14.37 8.10
N SER A 67 4.67 14.79 9.22
CA SER A 67 5.41 16.04 9.31
C SER A 67 6.67 16.03 8.44
N VAL A 68 7.39 14.91 8.42
CA VAL A 68 8.58 14.68 7.59
C VAL A 68 8.22 14.64 6.12
N ASN A 69 7.13 13.95 5.76
CA ASN A 69 6.59 13.91 4.41
C ASN A 69 6.18 15.31 3.92
N LYS A 70 5.54 16.13 4.78
CA LYS A 70 5.20 17.53 4.47
C LYS A 70 6.45 18.38 4.24
N LYS A 71 7.51 18.20 5.05
CA LYS A 71 8.80 18.88 4.86
C LYS A 71 9.52 18.42 3.58
N LEU A 72 9.48 17.12 3.26
CA LEU A 72 10.04 16.54 2.04
C LEU A 72 9.31 17.04 0.79
N LYS A 73 7.97 17.03 0.79
CA LYS A 73 7.16 17.61 -0.29
C LYS A 73 7.48 19.09 -0.51
N ARG A 74 7.65 19.87 0.57
CA ARG A 74 8.05 21.29 0.47
C ARG A 74 9.45 21.44 -0.13
N LYS A 75 10.42 20.62 0.30
CA LYS A 75 11.79 20.63 -0.27
C LYS A 75 11.80 20.20 -1.74
N GLN A 76 11.00 19.21 -2.13
CA GLN A 76 10.85 18.75 -3.51
C GLN A 76 10.20 19.82 -4.39
N TYR A 77 9.21 20.55 -3.88
CA TYR A 77 8.60 21.69 -4.59
C TYR A 77 9.60 22.84 -4.77
N LEU A 78 10.46 23.08 -3.78
CA LEU A 78 11.52 24.09 -3.88
C LEU A 78 12.66 23.67 -4.84
N SER A 79 13.08 22.39 -4.83
CA SER A 79 14.14 21.91 -5.74
C SER A 79 13.68 21.82 -7.19
N THR A 80 12.44 21.39 -7.44
CA THR A 80 11.86 21.36 -8.80
C THR A 80 11.63 22.75 -9.42
N THR A 81 11.63 23.80 -8.60
CA THR A 81 11.59 25.19 -9.05
C THR A 81 13.00 25.75 -9.29
N ALA A 82 14.03 25.24 -8.60
CA ALA A 82 15.42 25.72 -8.70
C ALA A 82 16.30 24.94 -9.71
N GLU A 83 16.04 23.64 -9.96
CA GLU A 83 16.92 22.79 -10.78
C GLU A 83 16.59 22.82 -12.30
N ASN A 84 15.52 23.49 -12.71
CA ASN A 84 15.04 23.40 -14.11
C ASN A 84 15.64 24.44 -15.07
N HIS A 85 16.70 25.17 -14.69
CA HIS A 85 17.29 26.24 -15.51
C HIS A 85 18.64 25.92 -16.16
N GLN A 86 19.31 24.81 -15.82
CA GLN A 86 20.61 24.49 -16.41
C GLN A 86 20.79 22.98 -16.56
N SER A 87 20.49 22.41 -17.75
CA SER A 87 21.14 21.21 -18.34
C SER A 87 20.31 20.36 -19.31
N VAL A 88 19.14 20.79 -19.80
CA VAL A 88 18.56 20.15 -21.00
C VAL A 88 19.06 20.90 -22.23
N LEU A 89 20.32 20.61 -22.58
CA LEU A 89 20.98 21.02 -23.81
C LEU A 89 20.13 20.65 -25.02
N ASP A 90 20.00 21.63 -25.91
CA ASP A 90 19.33 21.60 -27.21
C ASP A 90 19.57 20.31 -27.98
N LEU A 91 18.58 19.41 -27.95
CA LEU A 91 18.42 18.42 -29.00
C LEU A 91 17.84 19.14 -30.23
N PRO A 92 18.38 18.91 -31.44
CA PRO A 92 17.88 19.57 -32.64
C PRO A 92 16.39 19.26 -32.79
N ASN A 93 15.58 20.31 -32.88
CA ASN A 93 14.14 20.22 -32.97
C ASN A 93 13.72 19.50 -34.26
N LYS A 94 13.57 18.18 -34.21
CA LYS A 94 12.97 17.37 -35.27
C LYS A 94 11.44 17.55 -35.22
N GLY A 95 10.96 18.74 -35.57
CA GLY A 95 9.54 19.03 -35.82
C GLY A 95 8.60 18.94 -34.61
N GLY A 96 9.12 19.01 -33.38
CA GLY A 96 8.33 18.90 -32.14
C GLY A 96 8.23 20.20 -31.34
N PRO A 97 7.43 20.20 -30.26
CA PRO A 97 7.43 21.28 -29.29
C PRO A 97 8.77 21.36 -28.56
N ASN A 98 9.13 22.56 -28.10
CA ASN A 98 10.21 22.72 -27.13
C ASN A 98 9.93 21.87 -25.88
N ILE A 99 10.93 21.16 -25.36
CA ILE A 99 10.82 20.38 -24.13
C ILE A 99 10.27 21.19 -22.95
N GLN A 100 10.66 22.46 -22.82
CA GLN A 100 10.16 23.35 -21.77
C GLN A 100 8.66 23.64 -21.92
N TYR A 101 8.17 23.73 -23.16
CA TYR A 101 6.74 23.88 -23.43
C TYR A 101 5.98 22.63 -22.97
N GLU A 102 6.42 21.42 -23.33
CA GLU A 102 5.76 20.18 -22.91
C GLU A 102 5.81 19.95 -21.40
N LEU A 103 6.93 20.29 -20.76
CA LEU A 103 7.08 20.23 -19.31
C LEU A 103 6.14 21.23 -18.62
N ALA A 104 6.08 22.48 -19.09
CA ALA A 104 5.19 23.49 -18.54
C ALA A 104 3.72 23.08 -18.70
N ARG A 105 3.32 22.60 -19.89
CA ARG A 105 1.95 22.13 -20.18
C ARG A 105 1.54 20.99 -19.24
N LYS A 106 2.40 19.98 -19.07
CA LYS A 106 2.16 18.85 -18.14
C LYS A 106 2.11 19.34 -16.69
N ARG A 107 2.99 20.27 -16.31
CA ARG A 107 3.06 20.85 -14.96
C ARG A 107 1.80 21.62 -14.61
N VAL A 108 1.32 22.52 -15.47
CA VAL A 108 0.09 23.30 -15.21
C VAL A 108 -1.11 22.38 -15.00
N SER A 109 -1.27 21.32 -15.81
CA SER A 109 -2.35 20.34 -15.62
C SER A 109 -2.25 19.61 -14.28
N LYS A 110 -1.03 19.26 -13.85
CA LYS A 110 -0.79 18.63 -12.55
C LYS A 110 -1.07 19.61 -11.41
N ASP A 111 -0.59 20.85 -11.51
CA ASP A 111 -0.72 21.85 -10.45
C ASP A 111 -2.19 22.23 -10.22
N VAL A 112 -3.02 22.30 -11.26
CA VAL A 112 -4.49 22.46 -11.13
C VAL A 112 -5.10 21.30 -10.34
N GLN A 113 -4.64 20.07 -10.58
CA GLN A 113 -5.13 18.88 -9.88
C GLN A 113 -4.66 18.85 -8.42
N GLU A 114 -3.41 19.21 -8.14
CA GLU A 114 -2.84 19.30 -6.79
C GLU A 114 -3.48 20.43 -5.98
N LEU A 115 -3.72 21.59 -6.60
CA LEU A 115 -4.45 22.69 -5.99
C LEU A 115 -5.84 22.25 -5.54
N TRP A 116 -6.55 21.50 -6.39
CA TRP A 116 -7.84 20.92 -6.02
C TRP A 116 -7.72 19.94 -4.86
N TYR A 117 -6.74 19.04 -4.85
CA TYR A 117 -6.55 18.11 -3.72
C TYR A 117 -6.32 18.85 -2.42
N TYR A 118 -5.49 19.89 -2.44
CA TYR A 118 -5.24 20.73 -1.28
C TYR A 118 -6.51 21.44 -0.81
N VAL A 119 -7.15 22.23 -1.69
CA VAL A 119 -8.35 23.01 -1.34
C VAL A 119 -9.49 22.10 -0.89
N SER A 120 -9.76 21.02 -1.62
CA SER A 120 -10.80 20.06 -1.25
C SER A 120 -10.55 19.44 0.12
N SER A 121 -9.30 19.09 0.43
CA SER A 121 -8.94 18.50 1.73
C SER A 121 -9.18 19.50 2.87
N GLU A 122 -8.66 20.73 2.75
CA GLU A 122 -8.79 21.76 3.77
C GLU A 122 -10.26 22.17 4.00
N LEU A 123 -11.03 22.35 2.92
CA LEU A 123 -12.45 22.69 3.03
C LEU A 123 -13.28 21.54 3.61
N THR A 124 -12.95 20.28 3.28
CA THR A 124 -13.64 19.12 3.87
C THR A 124 -13.36 18.99 5.37
N GLN A 125 -12.12 19.26 5.79
CA GLN A 125 -11.76 19.29 7.19
C GLN A 125 -12.54 20.40 7.93
N PHE A 126 -12.54 21.63 7.40
CA PHE A 126 -13.27 22.74 7.98
C PHE A 126 -14.80 22.48 8.04
N ARG A 127 -15.35 21.84 7.01
CA ARG A 127 -16.75 21.40 6.97
C ARG A 127 -17.09 20.44 8.09
N THR A 128 -16.21 19.48 8.37
CA THR A 128 -16.40 18.48 9.43
C THR A 128 -16.48 19.13 10.81
N GLU A 129 -15.66 20.15 11.05
CA GLU A 129 -15.68 20.91 12.31
C GLU A 129 -16.94 21.78 12.47
N LEU A 130 -17.46 22.32 11.35
CA LEU A 130 -18.60 23.22 11.35
C LEU A 130 -19.95 22.51 11.42
N VAL A 131 -20.07 21.25 10.98
CA VAL A 131 -21.37 20.58 10.85
C VAL A 131 -22.15 20.51 12.18
N ASN A 132 -21.44 20.37 13.30
CA ASN A 132 -22.02 20.32 14.64
C ASN A 132 -22.25 21.71 15.25
N LYS A 133 -21.59 22.75 14.74
CA LYS A 133 -21.64 24.12 15.30
C LYS A 133 -22.63 25.01 14.55
N THR A 134 -22.57 24.99 13.22
CA THR A 134 -23.34 25.87 12.33
C THR A 134 -23.69 25.14 11.01
N PRO A 135 -24.79 24.37 10.99
CA PRO A 135 -25.20 23.57 9.82
C PRO A 135 -25.41 24.41 8.55
N GLN A 136 -25.91 25.65 8.68
CA GLN A 136 -26.11 26.55 7.55
C GLN A 136 -24.79 26.97 6.88
N LEU A 137 -23.72 27.16 7.67
CA LEU A 137 -22.40 27.51 7.15
C LEU A 137 -21.73 26.30 6.50
N ALA A 138 -21.92 25.10 7.07
CA ALA A 138 -21.50 23.85 6.45
C ALA A 138 -22.16 23.63 5.07
N GLY A 139 -23.46 23.95 4.92
CA GLY A 139 -24.15 23.88 3.62
C GLY A 139 -23.62 24.88 2.59
N LYS A 140 -23.18 26.09 3.00
CA LYS A 140 -22.49 27.03 2.09
C LYS A 140 -21.14 26.47 1.64
N LEU A 141 -20.41 25.82 2.54
CA LEU A 141 -19.11 25.22 2.25
C LEU A 141 -19.22 24.06 1.26
N ASP A 142 -20.27 23.25 1.37
CA ASP A 142 -20.57 22.19 0.38
C ASP A 142 -20.77 22.75 -1.03
N ARG A 143 -21.46 23.89 -1.15
CA ARG A 143 -21.63 24.59 -2.43
C ARG A 143 -20.29 25.10 -2.96
N ILE A 144 -19.46 25.71 -2.11
CA ILE A 144 -18.12 26.19 -2.50
C ILE A 144 -17.26 25.03 -3.01
N ILE A 145 -17.25 23.88 -2.31
CA ILE A 145 -16.51 22.69 -2.73
C ILE A 145 -17.00 22.22 -4.10
N ALA A 146 -18.32 22.14 -4.30
CA ALA A 146 -18.91 21.72 -5.58
C ALA A 146 -18.58 22.68 -6.73
N GLU A 147 -18.76 23.99 -6.53
CA GLU A 147 -18.45 25.02 -7.54
C GLU A 147 -16.96 25.06 -7.87
N THR A 148 -16.09 24.88 -6.87
CA THR A 148 -14.64 24.80 -7.08
C THR A 148 -14.27 23.55 -7.89
N ALA A 149 -14.95 22.43 -7.67
CA ALA A 149 -14.77 21.23 -8.49
C ALA A 149 -15.14 21.49 -9.96
N GLU A 150 -16.24 22.21 -10.21
CA GLU A 150 -16.63 22.60 -11.58
C GLU A 150 -15.60 23.53 -12.23
N HIS A 151 -15.09 24.54 -11.50
CA HIS A 151 -14.03 25.39 -12.01
C HIS A 151 -12.76 24.60 -12.36
N LYS A 152 -12.38 23.61 -11.54
CA LYS A 152 -11.28 22.70 -11.87
C LYS A 152 -11.53 21.96 -13.19
N ARG A 153 -12.72 21.40 -13.39
CA ARG A 153 -13.08 20.68 -14.62
C ARG A 153 -13.01 21.62 -15.84
N SER A 154 -13.50 22.84 -15.71
CA SER A 154 -13.42 23.87 -16.75
C SER A 154 -11.96 24.20 -17.12
N LEU A 155 -11.09 24.42 -16.12
CA LEU A 155 -9.66 24.68 -16.35
C LEU A 155 -8.97 23.51 -17.04
N LEU A 156 -9.21 22.27 -16.60
CA LEU A 156 -8.66 21.08 -17.25
C LEU A 156 -9.17 20.91 -18.69
N HIS A 157 -10.43 21.27 -18.96
CA HIS A 157 -10.98 21.28 -20.31
C HIS A 157 -10.25 22.29 -21.22
N VAL A 158 -10.03 23.53 -20.74
CA VAL A 158 -9.27 24.55 -21.48
C VAL A 158 -7.85 24.08 -21.77
N LEU A 159 -7.16 23.46 -20.81
CA LEU A 159 -5.83 22.88 -21.03
C LEU A 159 -5.85 21.75 -22.07
N GLY A 160 -6.91 20.94 -22.09
CA GLY A 160 -7.14 19.93 -23.12
C GLY A 160 -7.32 20.55 -24.51
N MET A 161 -8.10 21.64 -24.61
CA MET A 161 -8.29 22.38 -25.86
C MET A 161 -6.99 23.01 -26.36
N LEU A 162 -6.18 23.60 -25.47
CA LEU A 162 -4.87 24.16 -25.82
C LEU A 162 -3.94 23.07 -26.39
N LYS A 163 -3.91 21.90 -25.75
CA LYS A 163 -3.17 20.74 -26.25
C LYS A 163 -3.65 20.34 -27.66
N ALA A 164 -4.96 20.30 -27.91
CA ALA A 164 -5.50 19.91 -29.22
C ALA A 164 -5.23 20.95 -30.33
N ARG A 165 -4.96 22.21 -29.97
CA ARG A 165 -4.74 23.31 -30.92
C ARG A 165 -3.27 23.58 -31.21
N ASP A 166 -2.36 23.07 -30.40
CA ASP A 166 -0.91 23.28 -30.57
C ASP A 166 -0.28 22.45 -31.71
N SER A 167 -1.06 21.56 -32.34
CA SER A 167 -0.65 20.73 -33.49
C SER A 167 0.51 19.76 -33.22
N PHE A 168 0.80 19.45 -31.95
CA PHE A 168 1.87 18.51 -31.58
C PHE A 168 1.36 17.10 -31.20
N ASP A 169 0.09 16.77 -31.46
CA ASP A 169 -0.47 15.46 -31.06
C ASP A 169 0.20 14.27 -31.76
N ASP A 170 0.44 14.37 -33.07
CA ASP A 170 1.15 13.32 -33.82
C ASP A 170 2.58 13.13 -33.31
N TRP A 171 3.26 14.25 -33.03
CA TRP A 171 4.59 14.21 -32.43
C TRP A 171 4.55 13.55 -31.04
N ARG A 172 3.58 13.90 -30.18
CA ARG A 172 3.45 13.33 -28.83
C ARG A 172 3.16 11.84 -28.88
N LEU A 173 2.32 11.38 -29.81
CA LEU A 173 2.05 9.96 -30.01
C LEU A 173 3.32 9.23 -30.45
N LYS A 174 4.01 9.76 -31.45
CA LYS A 174 5.27 9.18 -31.94
C LYS A 174 6.32 9.09 -30.84
N GLU A 175 6.58 10.19 -30.14
CA GLU A 175 7.55 10.23 -29.04
C GLU A 175 7.18 9.24 -27.93
N SER A 176 5.89 9.10 -27.60
CA SER A 176 5.42 8.11 -26.62
C SER A 176 5.70 6.68 -27.06
N LEU A 177 5.53 6.37 -28.36
CA LEU A 177 5.83 5.05 -28.91
C LEU A 177 7.33 4.79 -28.95
N ASP A 178 8.12 5.77 -29.40
CA ASP A 178 9.58 5.67 -29.50
C ASP A 178 10.22 5.47 -28.09
N LEU A 179 9.76 6.21 -27.08
CA LEU A 179 10.22 6.04 -25.70
C LEU A 179 9.78 4.70 -25.11
N SER A 180 8.56 4.24 -25.43
CA SER A 180 8.06 2.93 -25.00
C SER A 180 8.90 1.81 -25.60
N ASP A 181 9.17 1.85 -26.91
CA ASP A 181 10.03 0.89 -27.60
C ASP A 181 11.46 0.89 -27.02
N LEU A 182 12.04 2.08 -26.77
CA LEU A 182 13.35 2.19 -26.13
C LEU A 182 13.40 1.49 -24.77
N VAL A 183 12.41 1.69 -23.91
CA VAL A 183 12.35 1.05 -22.59
C VAL A 183 12.15 -0.45 -22.75
N GLN A 184 11.22 -0.89 -23.62
CA GLN A 184 10.97 -2.31 -23.88
C GLN A 184 12.23 -3.03 -24.37
N ARG A 185 12.98 -2.47 -25.32
CA ARG A 185 14.26 -3.04 -25.78
C ARG A 185 15.29 -3.15 -24.67
N ARG A 186 15.38 -2.16 -23.79
CA ARG A 186 16.31 -2.21 -22.64
C ARG A 186 15.90 -3.28 -21.64
N LEU A 187 14.59 -3.43 -21.37
CA LEU A 187 14.07 -4.50 -20.51
C LEU A 187 14.31 -5.87 -21.14
N GLU A 188 14.05 -6.04 -22.43
CA GLU A 188 14.27 -7.30 -23.14
C GLU A 188 15.76 -7.68 -23.13
N TYR A 189 16.67 -6.73 -23.38
CA TYR A 189 18.11 -6.96 -23.27
C TYR A 189 18.51 -7.39 -21.85
N LEU A 190 18.02 -6.70 -20.82
CA LEU A 190 18.34 -7.01 -19.43
C LEU A 190 17.81 -8.40 -19.00
N GLN A 191 16.60 -8.72 -19.45
CA GLN A 191 15.93 -9.97 -19.08
C GLN A 191 16.49 -11.18 -19.81
N ASN A 192 17.14 -11.00 -20.96
CA ASN A 192 17.61 -12.12 -21.79
C ASN A 192 19.14 -12.14 -21.92
N PRO A 193 19.89 -12.42 -20.84
CA PRO A 193 21.34 -12.55 -20.92
C PRO A 193 21.75 -13.74 -21.80
N PRO A 194 22.92 -13.68 -22.46
CA PRO A 194 23.41 -14.78 -23.30
C PRO A 194 23.79 -16.02 -22.48
N ASP A 195 24.29 -15.84 -21.26
CA ASP A 195 24.54 -16.93 -20.31
C ASP A 195 23.83 -16.64 -18.96
N CYS A 196 22.80 -17.42 -18.69
CA CYS A 196 22.02 -17.31 -17.46
C CYS A 196 22.82 -17.72 -16.21
N ARG A 197 23.83 -18.59 -16.32
CA ARG A 197 24.59 -19.07 -15.16
C ARG A 197 25.46 -17.98 -14.55
N THR A 198 25.99 -17.09 -15.39
CA THR A 198 26.85 -15.97 -14.97
C THR A 198 26.09 -14.65 -14.78
N ALA A 199 24.82 -14.59 -15.20
CA ALA A 199 24.00 -13.39 -15.08
C ALA A 199 23.80 -13.00 -13.61
N ARG A 200 23.85 -11.69 -13.32
CA ARG A 200 23.47 -11.17 -12.00
C ARG A 200 21.95 -11.15 -11.92
N LYS A 201 21.41 -11.75 -10.87
CA LYS A 201 19.97 -11.97 -10.73
C LYS A 201 19.40 -11.21 -9.54
N LEU A 202 18.12 -10.90 -9.62
CA LEU A 202 17.28 -10.47 -8.51
C LEU A 202 16.07 -11.41 -8.48
N VAL A 203 15.94 -12.19 -7.41
CA VAL A 203 14.80 -13.09 -7.22
C VAL A 203 13.68 -12.34 -6.53
N CYS A 204 12.46 -12.43 -7.06
CA CYS A 204 11.26 -11.81 -6.53
C CYS A 204 10.19 -12.86 -6.33
N GLU A 205 9.64 -12.95 -5.13
CA GLU A 205 8.56 -13.88 -4.78
C GLU A 205 7.20 -13.22 -5.05
N LEU A 206 6.38 -13.86 -5.88
CA LEU A 206 5.07 -13.34 -6.28
C LEU A 206 4.03 -13.44 -5.15
N ASN A 207 4.08 -14.52 -4.37
CA ASN A 207 2.98 -14.96 -3.51
C ASN A 207 2.91 -14.23 -2.16
N LYS A 208 2.80 -12.89 -2.20
CA LYS A 208 2.58 -12.08 -0.99
C LYS A 208 1.15 -12.21 -0.48
N GLY A 209 0.97 -12.11 0.84
CA GLY A 209 -0.32 -12.14 1.53
C GLY A 209 -1.18 -10.89 1.29
N CYS A 210 -1.59 -10.66 0.04
CA CYS A 210 -2.49 -9.58 -0.38
C CYS A 210 -3.16 -9.92 -1.72
N GLY A 211 -4.07 -9.07 -2.19
CA GLY A 211 -4.76 -9.28 -3.47
C GLY A 211 -3.87 -9.12 -4.70
N TYR A 212 -4.36 -9.57 -5.86
CA TYR A 212 -3.67 -9.58 -7.16
C TYR A 212 -2.98 -8.26 -7.50
N GLY A 213 -3.68 -7.12 -7.39
CA GLY A 213 -3.10 -5.82 -7.73
C GLY A 213 -1.90 -5.44 -6.85
N CYS A 214 -1.92 -5.84 -5.57
CA CYS A 214 -0.79 -5.65 -4.66
C CYS A 214 0.40 -6.54 -5.03
N GLN A 215 0.14 -7.81 -5.38
CA GLN A 215 1.18 -8.73 -5.87
C GLN A 215 1.81 -8.25 -7.18
N LEU A 216 0.99 -7.80 -8.14
CA LEU A 216 1.48 -7.26 -9.41
C LEU A 216 2.34 -6.00 -9.20
N HIS A 217 1.90 -5.06 -8.35
CA HIS A 217 2.72 -3.90 -7.99
C HIS A 217 4.03 -4.31 -7.31
N HIS A 218 4.05 -5.40 -6.53
CA HIS A 218 5.28 -5.93 -5.97
C HIS A 218 6.25 -6.41 -7.06
N VAL A 219 5.77 -7.15 -8.07
CA VAL A 219 6.58 -7.58 -9.21
C VAL A 219 7.11 -6.38 -9.99
N VAL A 220 6.27 -5.38 -10.26
CA VAL A 220 6.69 -4.13 -10.92
C VAL A 220 7.80 -3.42 -10.12
N TYR A 221 7.65 -3.33 -8.79
CA TYR A 221 8.68 -2.79 -7.93
C TYR A 221 9.99 -3.59 -8.02
N CYS A 222 9.93 -4.92 -7.94
CA CYS A 222 11.11 -5.78 -8.13
C CYS A 222 11.77 -5.54 -9.50
N PHE A 223 10.98 -5.37 -10.56
CA PHE A 223 11.49 -5.15 -11.90
C PHE A 223 12.19 -3.80 -12.04
N ILE A 224 11.65 -2.74 -11.44
CA ILE A 224 12.30 -1.42 -11.39
C ILE A 224 13.66 -1.51 -10.68
N VAL A 225 13.71 -2.22 -9.54
CA VAL A 225 14.96 -2.41 -8.78
C VAL A 225 15.96 -3.27 -9.56
N ALA A 226 15.50 -4.34 -10.21
CA ALA A 226 16.31 -5.19 -11.07
C ALA A 226 16.91 -4.39 -12.23
N TYR A 227 16.11 -3.53 -12.87
CA TYR A 227 16.55 -2.61 -13.91
C TYR A 227 17.60 -1.61 -13.42
N ALA A 228 17.34 -0.92 -12.30
CA ALA A 228 18.26 0.04 -11.72
C ALA A 228 19.61 -0.60 -11.32
N THR A 229 19.57 -1.84 -10.83
CA THR A 229 20.77 -2.57 -10.39
C THR A 229 21.42 -3.43 -11.49
N ARG A 230 20.89 -3.37 -12.73
CA ARG A 230 21.34 -4.17 -13.89
C ARG A 230 21.43 -5.66 -13.54
N ARG A 231 20.33 -6.20 -13.02
CA ARG A 231 20.11 -7.60 -12.68
C ARG A 231 18.92 -8.14 -13.46
N THR A 232 19.01 -9.36 -13.95
CA THR A 232 17.87 -10.08 -14.53
C THR A 232 16.89 -10.44 -13.42
N LEU A 233 15.63 -10.06 -13.57
CA LEU A 233 14.55 -10.44 -12.68
C LEU A 233 14.22 -11.93 -12.88
N ILE A 234 14.27 -12.69 -11.79
CA ILE A 234 13.76 -14.05 -11.69
C ILE A 234 12.48 -13.99 -10.84
N LEU A 235 11.36 -14.39 -11.43
CA LEU A 235 10.07 -14.40 -10.75
C LEU A 235 9.81 -15.81 -10.19
N ASP A 236 9.71 -15.92 -8.87
CA ASP A 236 9.24 -17.14 -8.22
C ASP A 236 7.72 -17.07 -8.02
N SER A 237 6.99 -17.79 -8.86
CA SER A 237 5.53 -17.86 -8.85
C SER A 237 4.99 -19.22 -8.42
N LYS A 238 5.81 -20.07 -7.78
CA LYS A 238 5.34 -21.35 -7.25
C LYS A 238 4.26 -21.12 -6.20
N GLU A 239 3.25 -21.98 -6.18
CA GLU A 239 2.14 -21.92 -5.22
C GLU A 239 1.40 -20.58 -5.21
N TRP A 240 1.36 -19.88 -6.34
CA TRP A 240 0.67 -18.60 -6.43
C TRP A 240 -0.83 -18.74 -6.15
N SER A 241 -1.36 -17.92 -5.25
CA SER A 241 -2.74 -18.01 -4.77
C SER A 241 -3.82 -17.88 -5.86
N TYR A 242 -3.49 -17.27 -7.00
CA TYR A 242 -4.42 -17.08 -8.12
C TYR A 242 -4.28 -18.13 -9.23
N SER A 243 -3.18 -18.85 -9.30
CA SER A 243 -2.94 -19.94 -10.26
C SER A 243 -1.84 -20.85 -9.73
N ARG A 244 -2.16 -22.15 -9.57
CA ARG A 244 -1.21 -23.13 -9.03
C ARG A 244 -0.05 -23.41 -9.97
N GLY A 245 -0.25 -23.32 -11.29
CA GLY A 245 0.83 -23.42 -12.28
C GLY A 245 1.67 -22.16 -12.42
N GLY A 246 1.32 -21.08 -11.71
CA GLY A 246 2.14 -19.89 -11.59
C GLY A 246 1.86 -18.83 -12.64
N TRP A 247 2.81 -17.92 -12.82
CA TRP A 247 2.69 -16.74 -13.66
C TRP A 247 2.44 -17.11 -15.14
N GLU A 248 3.08 -18.17 -15.61
CA GLU A 248 3.10 -18.59 -17.01
C GLU A 248 1.79 -19.23 -17.50
N GLU A 249 0.83 -19.53 -16.61
CA GLU A 249 -0.51 -19.98 -17.04
C GLU A 249 -1.31 -18.86 -17.72
N VAL A 250 -0.98 -17.59 -17.42
CA VAL A 250 -1.75 -16.43 -17.89
C VAL A 250 -0.88 -15.38 -18.60
N PHE A 251 0.42 -15.34 -18.31
CA PHE A 251 1.34 -14.36 -18.87
C PHE A 251 2.56 -15.03 -19.51
N GLN A 252 3.27 -14.30 -20.36
CA GLN A 252 4.57 -14.77 -20.86
C GLN A 252 5.61 -14.78 -19.73
N PRO A 253 6.60 -15.69 -19.77
CA PRO A 253 7.69 -15.68 -18.80
C PRO A 253 8.43 -14.35 -18.88
N VAL A 254 8.89 -13.86 -17.72
CA VAL A 254 9.60 -12.57 -17.62
C VAL A 254 10.94 -12.58 -18.38
N SER A 255 11.48 -13.76 -18.68
CA SER A 255 12.67 -13.97 -19.49
C SER A 255 12.49 -15.18 -20.40
N LYS A 256 12.99 -15.10 -21.64
CA LYS A 256 13.04 -16.22 -22.58
C LYS A 256 14.30 -17.09 -22.38
N THR A 257 15.40 -16.51 -21.89
CA THR A 257 16.70 -17.19 -21.79
C THR A 257 17.17 -17.46 -20.36
N CYS A 258 16.55 -16.86 -19.35
CA CYS A 258 17.01 -16.95 -17.96
C CYS A 258 15.87 -16.90 -16.93
N THR A 259 15.33 -18.08 -16.62
CA THR A 259 14.31 -18.31 -15.56
C THR A 259 14.89 -19.00 -14.32
N SER A 260 16.15 -19.46 -14.43
CA SER A 260 17.07 -19.93 -13.40
C SER A 260 17.35 -19.05 -12.17
N PRO A 261 17.00 -19.35 -10.89
CA PRO A 261 17.58 -18.61 -9.76
C PRO A 261 19.03 -19.04 -9.44
N GLU A 262 19.56 -20.14 -10.00
CA GLU A 262 20.90 -20.63 -9.62
C GLU A 262 22.02 -19.62 -9.93
N GLY A 263 23.03 -19.56 -9.07
CA GLY A 263 24.20 -18.74 -9.27
C GLY A 263 25.32 -19.13 -8.31
N VAL A 264 26.50 -18.53 -8.48
CA VAL A 264 27.68 -18.84 -7.66
C VAL A 264 27.48 -18.42 -6.18
N SER A 265 26.66 -17.41 -5.92
CA SER A 265 26.34 -16.93 -4.57
C SER A 265 24.93 -16.37 -4.48
N ASN A 266 24.32 -16.45 -3.29
CA ASN A 266 23.01 -15.91 -2.97
C ASN A 266 23.05 -15.17 -1.62
N SER A 267 22.32 -14.07 -1.49
CA SER A 267 22.24 -13.27 -0.26
C SER A 267 20.90 -12.53 -0.18
N GLY A 268 20.37 -12.37 1.02
CA GLY A 268 19.20 -11.52 1.25
C GLY A 268 19.44 -10.05 0.88
N TRP A 269 18.39 -9.39 0.38
CA TRP A 269 18.43 -7.97 0.03
C TRP A 269 18.71 -7.08 1.27
N PRO A 270 19.48 -5.99 1.15
CA PRO A 270 20.11 -5.43 -0.06
C PRO A 270 21.47 -6.06 -0.42
N GLY A 271 21.95 -7.08 0.28
CA GLY A 271 23.29 -7.62 0.09
C GLY A 271 24.40 -6.66 0.53
N LYS A 272 25.64 -7.15 0.63
CA LYS A 272 26.79 -6.31 0.96
C LYS A 272 27.17 -5.45 -0.25
N GLY A 273 27.06 -4.12 -0.14
CA GLY A 273 27.56 -3.15 -1.13
C GLY A 273 26.51 -2.42 -1.99
N VAL A 274 25.21 -2.76 -1.92
CA VAL A 274 24.16 -2.06 -2.71
C VAL A 274 23.85 -0.66 -2.17
N TRP A 275 24.12 -0.39 -0.88
CA TRP A 275 23.97 0.94 -0.29
C TRP A 275 24.77 2.03 -1.03
N LEU A 276 25.89 1.67 -1.67
CA LEU A 276 26.73 2.61 -2.44
C LEU A 276 26.16 2.96 -3.84
N LEU A 277 25.20 2.18 -4.36
CA LEU A 277 24.62 2.36 -5.70
C LEU A 277 23.28 3.09 -5.70
N LEU A 278 22.57 3.13 -4.57
CA LEU A 278 21.28 3.82 -4.45
C LEU A 278 21.39 5.27 -3.94
N LEU A 279 22.61 5.70 -3.59
CA LEU A 279 22.91 7.04 -3.04
C LEU A 279 23.83 7.88 -3.94
N LYS A 280 24.04 7.47 -5.20
CA LYS A 280 24.75 8.23 -6.22
C LYS A 280 23.84 8.60 -7.37
#